data_AF-A0A7Y6XNR0-F1
#
_entry.id   AF-A0A7Y6XNR0-F1
#
_cell.length_a   1.000
_cell.length_b   1.000
_cell.length_c   1.000
_cell.angle_alpha   90.00
_cell.angle_beta   90.00
_cell.angle_gamma   90.00
#
_symmetry.space_group_name_H-M   'P 1'
#
loop_
_entity.id
_entity.type
_entity.pdbx_description
1 polymer ?
#
loop_
_entity_poly.entity_id
_entity_poly.type
_entity_poly.pdbx_seq_one_letter_code
_entity_poly.pdbx_strand_id
1 'polypeptide(L)' 'KEIIFENPKVHPSNAIREELFTFHEAIINNEQPVVTIEDGYEALKVAYGILEEIEKNLQKIG' A
#
# COMPACT_ATOMS: atom_id res chain seq x y z
N LYS A 1 -30.80 -18.11 13.12
CA LYS A 1 -30.00 -16.92 13.50
C LYS A 1 -29.39 -16.41 12.21
N GLU A 2 -29.95 -15.37 11.62
CA GLU A 2 -29.37 -14.73 10.44
C GLU A 2 -28.32 -13.72 10.92
N ILE A 3 -27.18 -13.65 10.22
CA ILE A 3 -26.15 -12.64 10.46
C ILE A 3 -26.50 -11.47 9.55
N ILE A 4 -27.05 -10.40 10.10
CA ILE A 4 -27.23 -9.14 9.38
C ILE A 4 -25.84 -8.54 9.24
N PHE A 5 -25.33 -8.49 8.01
CA PHE A 5 -24.07 -7.85 7.67
C PHE A 5 -24.39 -6.44 7.16
N GLU A 6 -24.26 -5.43 8.01
CA GLU A 6 -24.29 -4.05 7.56
C GLU A 6 -22.91 -3.71 7.00
N ASN A 7 -22.84 -3.45 5.69
CA ASN A 7 -21.59 -2.99 5.09
C ASN A 7 -21.22 -1.62 5.67
N PRO A 8 -19.94 -1.39 6.01
CA PRO A 8 -19.51 -0.09 6.48
C PRO A 8 -19.75 0.97 5.40
N LYS A 9 -20.23 2.14 5.83
CA LYS A 9 -20.41 3.28 4.91
C LYS A 9 -19.04 3.75 4.43
N VAL A 10 -18.83 3.73 3.12
CA VAL A 10 -17.62 4.26 2.49
C VAL A 10 -17.83 5.75 2.23
N HIS A 11 -17.03 6.57 2.90
CA HIS A 11 -17.01 8.02 2.64
C HIS A 11 -16.13 8.31 1.42
N PRO A 12 -16.53 9.26 0.55
CA PRO A 12 -15.67 9.69 -0.54
C PRO A 12 -14.47 10.44 0.05
N SER A 13 -13.29 9.82 0.02
CA SER A 13 -12.00 10.45 0.31
C SER A 13 -11.12 10.45 -0.94
N ASN A 14 -10.25 11.46 -1.05
CA ASN A 14 -9.18 11.46 -2.04
C ASN A 14 -7.89 11.01 -1.35
N ALA A 15 -7.53 9.75 -1.52
CA ALA A 15 -6.37 9.14 -0.88
C ALA A 15 -5.06 9.85 -1.24
N ILE A 16 -4.88 10.29 -2.50
CA ILE A 16 -3.68 11.01 -2.93
C ILE A 16 -3.56 12.35 -2.20
N ARG A 17 -4.69 13.07 -2.05
CA ARG A 17 -4.71 14.33 -1.31
C ARG A 17 -4.36 14.10 0.17
N GLU A 18 -4.86 13.03 0.76
CA GLU A 18 -4.61 12.67 2.16
C GLU A 18 -3.15 12.27 2.38
N GLU A 19 -2.56 11.50 1.47
CA GLU A 19 -1.15 11.15 1.48
C GLU A 19 -0.24 12.38 1.40
N LEU A 20 -0.52 13.29 0.45
CA LEU A 20 0.25 14.54 0.34
C LEU A 20 0.11 15.43 1.58
N PHE A 21 -1.08 15.46 2.19
CA PHE A 21 -1.30 16.20 3.42
C PHE A 21 -0.53 15.60 4.60
N THR A 22 -0.61 14.28 4.81
CA THR A 22 0.12 13.58 5.88
C THR A 22 1.63 13.67 5.71
N PHE A 23 2.12 13.65 4.46
CA PHE A 23 3.53 13.88 4.17
C PHE A 23 3.97 15.32 4.50
N HIS A 24 3.15 16.32 4.16
CA HIS A 24 3.39 17.71 4.56
C HIS A 24 3.45 17.87 6.08
N GLU A 25 2.51 17.28 6.82
CA GLU A 25 2.48 17.31 8.28
C GLU A 25 3.76 16.73 8.89
N ALA A 26 4.25 15.61 8.35
CA ALA A 26 5.51 15.01 8.81
C ALA A 26 6.71 15.97 8.67
N ILE A 27 6.76 16.73 7.55
CA ILE A 27 7.82 17.72 7.32
C ILE A 27 7.77 18.85 8.35
N ILE A 28 6.60 19.47 8.54
CA ILE A 28 6.49 20.65 9.41
C ILE A 28 6.67 20.31 10.89
N ASN A 29 6.32 19.08 11.27
CA ASN A 29 6.43 18.60 12.66
C ASN A 29 7.75 17.86 12.92
N ASN A 30 8.61 17.70 11.91
CA ASN A 30 9.85 16.93 11.98
C ASN A 30 9.61 15.49 12.50
N GLU A 31 8.55 14.87 12.00
CA GLU A 31 8.14 13.50 12.29
C GLU A 31 8.50 12.59 11.11
N GLN A 32 8.54 11.28 11.37
CA GLN A 32 8.70 10.32 10.27
C GLN A 32 7.41 10.25 9.45
N PRO A 33 7.51 10.23 8.10
CA PRO A 33 6.34 10.03 7.26
C PRO A 33 5.74 8.64 7.50
N VAL A 34 4.44 8.51 7.24
CA VAL A 34 3.69 7.24 7.40
C VAL A 34 4.33 6.09 6.61
N VAL A 35 4.95 6.40 5.48
CA VAL A 35 5.76 5.46 4.69
C VAL A 35 7.17 6.03 4.60
N THR A 36 8.14 5.33 5.17
CA THR A 36 9.56 5.73 5.12
C THR A 36 10.22 5.32 3.80
N ILE A 37 11.43 5.81 3.55
CA ILE A 37 12.20 5.40 2.36
C ILE A 37 12.60 3.91 2.45
N GLU A 38 12.89 3.43 3.66
CA GLU A 38 13.18 2.03 3.93
C GLU A 38 11.96 1.14 3.64
N ASP A 39 10.76 1.56 4.04
CA ASP A 39 9.52 0.83 3.72
C ASP A 39 9.29 0.75 2.20
N GLY A 40 9.52 1.87 1.49
CA GLY A 40 9.43 1.91 0.03
C GLY A 40 10.42 0.97 -0.65
N TYR A 41 11.65 0.90 -0.14
CA TYR A 41 12.67 -0.02 -0.64
C TYR A 41 12.30 -1.49 -0.43
N GLU A 42 11.89 -1.88 0.79
CA GLU A 42 11.54 -3.27 1.08
C GLU A 42 10.27 -3.70 0.33
N ALA A 43 9.28 -2.81 0.18
CA ALA A 43 8.10 -3.07 -0.65
C ALA A 43 8.48 -3.37 -2.12
N LEU A 44 9.39 -2.57 -2.68
CA LEU A 44 9.86 -2.77 -4.06
C LEU A 44 10.65 -4.07 -4.21
N LYS A 45 11.50 -4.40 -3.25
CA LYS A 45 12.27 -5.65 -3.22
C LYS A 45 11.36 -6.88 -3.19
N VAL A 46 10.31 -6.87 -2.38
CA VAL A 46 9.29 -7.93 -2.37
C VAL A 46 8.55 -7.99 -3.70
N ALA A 47 8.18 -6.84 -4.28
CA ALA A 47 7.52 -6.79 -5.58
C ALA A 47 8.36 -7.44 -6.69
N TYR A 48 9.67 -7.18 -6.72
CA TYR A 48 10.59 -7.85 -7.64
C TYR A 48 10.64 -9.37 -7.42
N GLY A 49 10.69 -9.83 -6.16
CA GLY A 49 10.67 -11.27 -5.85
C GLY A 49 9.38 -11.96 -6.32
N ILE A 50 8.23 -11.29 -6.24
CA ILE A 50 6.95 -11.79 -6.76
C ILE A 50 7.00 -11.87 -8.29
N LEU A 51 7.52 -10.85 -8.97
CA LEU A 51 7.65 -10.83 -10.43
C LEU A 51 8.52 -11.99 -10.93
N GLU A 52 9.66 -12.25 -10.28
CA GLU A 52 10.51 -13.39 -10.62
C GLU A 52 9.78 -14.73 -10.48
N GLU A 53 8.95 -14.90 -9.45
CA GLU A 53 8.20 -16.14 -9.23
C GLU A 53 7.08 -16.30 -10.28
N ILE A 54 6.43 -15.21 -10.68
CA ILE A 54 5.46 -15.22 -11.78
C ILE A 54 6.15 -15.67 -13.08
N GLU A 55 7.32 -15.12 -13.41
CA GLU A 55 8.08 -15.48 -14.61
C GLU A 55 8.52 -16.95 -14.62
N LYS A 56 9.06 -17.44 -13.50
CA LYS A 56 9.43 -18.86 -13.32
C LYS A 56 8.24 -19.78 -13.55
N ASN A 57 7.05 -19.40 -13.11
CA ASN A 57 5.86 -20.22 -13.25
C ASN A 57 5.30 -20.19 -14.68
N LEU A 58 5.39 -19.06 -15.39
CA LEU A 58 5.05 -18.99 -16.82
C LEU A 58 5.95 -19.88 -17.68
N GLN A 59 7.26 -19.95 -17.37
CA GLN A 59 8.21 -20.83 -18.07
C GLN A 59 7.94 -22.33 -17.86
N LYS A 60 7.26 -22.73 -16.78
CA LYS A 60 6.90 -24.13 -16.54
C LYS A 60 5.64 -24.58 -17.31
N ILE A 61 4.85 -23.63 -17.80
CA ILE A 61 3.57 -23.87 -18.47
C ILE A 61 3.73 -23.87 -20.00
N GLY A 62 4.78 -23.22 -20.53
CA GLY A 62 5.17 -23.25 -21.95
C GLY A 62 6.14 -24.38 -22.26
#